data_AF-A0A951TF25-F1
#
_entry.id   AF-A0A951TF25-F1
#
_cell.length_a   1.000
_cell.length_b   1.000
_cell.length_c   1.000
_cell.angle_alpha   90.00
_cell.angle_beta   90.00
_cell.angle_gamma   90.00
#
_symmetry.space_group_name_H-M   'P 1'
#
loop_
_entity.id
_entity.type
_entity.pdbx_description
1 polymer ?
#
loop_
_entity_poly.entity_id
_entity_poly.type
_entity_poly.pdbx_seq_one_letter_code
_entity_poly.pdbx_strand_id
1 'polypeptide(L)' 'MQHSVILSGDSKSEMELLIELAKKLGIKIKILSKEEKEDAGLLYLMNTGKTGKTVDTDKFLKSLRK' A
#
# COMPACT_ATOMS: atom_id res chain seq x y z
N MET A 1 22.26 -0.52 -1.86
CA MET A 1 20.95 -0.39 -1.18
C MET A 1 19.89 -0.95 -2.12
N GLN A 2 19.01 -1.85 -1.68
CA GLN A 2 17.86 -2.31 -2.49
C GLN A 2 16.72 -1.31 -2.31
N HIS A 3 16.10 -0.91 -3.43
CA HIS A 3 14.92 -0.06 -3.45
C HIS A 3 13.73 -0.88 -3.95
N SER A 4 12.64 -0.89 -3.19
CA SER A 4 11.44 -1.66 -3.48
C SER A 4 10.24 -0.72 -3.52
N VAL A 5 9.36 -0.92 -4.50
CA VAL A 5 8.14 -0.14 -4.70
C VAL A 5 6.97 -1.10 -4.77
N ILE A 6 5.84 -0.73 -4.17
CA ILE A 6 4.57 -1.45 -4.28
C ILE A 6 3.71 -0.69 -5.29
N LEU A 7 3.19 -1.41 -6.30
CA LEU A 7 2.27 -0.87 -7.30
C LEU A 7 0.85 -1.33 -7.00
N SER A 8 -0.09 -0.40 -7.06
CA SER A 8 -1.53 -0.64 -6.86
C SER A 8 -2.34 0.15 -7.88
N GLY A 9 -3.38 -0.46 -8.45
CA GLY A 9 -4.31 0.18 -9.38
C GLY A 9 -5.52 -0.71 -9.62
N ASP A 10 -6.60 -0.11 -10.13
CA ASP A 10 -7.89 -0.79 -10.29
C ASP A 10 -7.98 -1.58 -11.61
N SER A 11 -7.20 -1.18 -12.62
CA SER A 11 -7.18 -1.84 -13.94
C SER A 11 -6.22 -3.02 -13.95
N LYS A 12 -6.77 -4.22 -14.13
CA LYS A 12 -5.97 -5.45 -14.24
C LYS A 12 -5.06 -5.44 -15.48
N SER A 13 -5.53 -4.94 -16.61
CA SER A 13 -4.78 -4.93 -17.88
C SER A 13 -3.58 -4.01 -17.83
N GLU A 14 -3.69 -2.85 -17.17
CA GLU A 14 -2.57 -1.94 -16.97
C GLU A 14 -1.50 -2.56 -16.06
N MET A 15 -1.93 -3.27 -15.01
CA MET A 15 -1.00 -3.94 -14.10
C MET A 15 -0.27 -5.10 -14.78
N GLU A 16 -0.95 -5.86 -15.63
CA GLU A 16 -0.33 -6.91 -16.45
C GLU A 16 0.74 -6.34 -17.38
N LEU A 17 0.50 -5.20 -18.03
CA LEU A 17 1.49 -4.51 -18.87
C LEU A 17 2.74 -4.11 -18.06
N LEU A 18 2.56 -3.55 -16.86
CA LEU A 18 3.67 -3.16 -15.99
C LEU A 18 4.49 -4.38 -15.53
N ILE A 19 3.81 -5.48 -15.21
CA ILE A 19 4.46 -6.74 -14.84
C ILE A 19 5.30 -7.28 -16.01
N GLU A 20 4.76 -7.28 -17.23
CA GLU A 20 5.49 -7.75 -18.42
C GLU A 20 6.72 -6.90 -18.71
N LEU A 21 6.59 -5.57 -18.59
CA LEU A 21 7.71 -4.66 -18.76
C LEU A 21 8.81 -4.92 -17.71
N ALA A 22 8.43 -5.06 -16.44
CA ALA A 22 9.37 -5.37 -15.36
C ALA A 22 10.11 -6.71 -15.60
N LYS A 23 9.42 -7.74 -16.11
CA LYS A 23 10.05 -9.01 -16.50
C LYS A 23 11.08 -8.81 -17.60
N LYS A 24 10.74 -8.04 -18.64
CA LYS A 24 11.65 -7.74 -19.76
C LYS A 24 12.91 -6.98 -19.32
N LEU A 25 12.78 -6.14 -18.29
CA LEU A 25 13.89 -5.38 -17.72
C LEU A 25 14.71 -6.17 -16.69
N GLY A 26 14.37 -7.44 -16.42
CA GLY A 26 15.06 -8.27 -15.43
C GLY A 26 14.80 -7.86 -13.98
N ILE A 27 13.73 -7.09 -13.73
CA ILE A 27 13.34 -6.66 -12.39
C ILE A 27 12.61 -7.81 -11.69
N LYS A 28 12.94 -8.06 -10.42
CA LYS A 28 12.25 -9.06 -9.60
C LYS A 28 10.87 -8.55 -9.22
N ILE A 29 9.86 -9.40 -9.39
CA ILE A 29 8.46 -9.06 -9.16
C ILE A 29 7.86 -10.07 -8.19
N LYS A 30 7.02 -9.59 -7.27
CA LYS A 30 6.22 -10.42 -6.38
C LYS A 30 4.80 -9.87 -6.33
N ILE A 31 3.82 -10.74 -6.51
CA ILE A 31 2.41 -10.43 -6.22
C ILE A 31 2.20 -10.74 -4.75
N LEU A 32 1.76 -9.73 -3.98
CA LEU A 32 1.56 -9.86 -2.54
C LEU A 32 0.33 -10.70 -2.22
N SER A 33 0.45 -11.57 -1.21
CA SER A 33 -0.70 -12.22 -0.57
C SER A 33 -1.61 -11.20 0.12
N LYS A 34 -2.75 -11.66 0.61
CA LYS A 34 -3.62 -10.81 1.42
C LYS A 34 -2.91 -10.36 2.71
N GLU A 35 -2.29 -11.28 3.45
CA GLU A 35 -1.59 -10.93 4.69
C GLU A 35 -0.45 -9.93 4.42
N GLU A 36 0.31 -10.14 3.34
CA GLU A 36 1.41 -9.23 2.99
C GLU A 36 0.95 -7.81 2.64
N LYS A 37 -0.25 -7.67 2.06
CA LYS A 37 -0.86 -6.35 1.82
C LYS A 37 -1.28 -5.68 3.12
N GLU A 38 -1.83 -6.44 4.06
CA GLU A 38 -2.23 -5.95 5.38
C GLU A 38 -1.00 -5.47 6.16
N ASP A 39 0.08 -6.25 6.16
CA ASP A 39 1.36 -5.88 6.79
C ASP A 39 1.96 -4.61 6.18
N ALA A 40 1.94 -4.48 4.84
CA ALA A 40 2.39 -3.26 4.16
C ALA A 40 1.53 -2.05 4.54
N GLY A 41 0.21 -2.23 4.65
CA GLY A 41 -0.72 -1.20 5.14
C GLY A 41 -0.42 -0.80 6.57
N LEU A 42 -0.15 -1.77 7.46
CA LEU A 42 0.22 -1.51 8.85
C LEU A 42 1.52 -0.72 8.95
N LEU A 43 2.55 -1.11 8.18
CA LEU A 43 3.82 -0.38 8.12
C LEU A 43 3.60 1.07 7.67
N TYR A 44 2.77 1.30 6.65
CA TYR A 44 2.41 2.63 6.19
C TYR A 44 1.72 3.45 7.30
N LEU A 45 0.76 2.85 8.01
CA LEU A 45 0.07 3.49 9.13
C LEU A 45 1.01 3.80 10.29
N MET A 46 1.94 2.90 10.64
CA MET A 46 2.94 3.12 11.68
C MET A 46 3.85 4.30 11.31
N ASN A 47 4.30 4.37 10.05
CA ASN A 47 5.13 5.48 9.59
C ASN A 47 4.35 6.79 9.54
N THR A 48 3.08 6.76 9.14
CA THR A 48 2.22 7.96 9.13
C THR A 48 1.88 8.41 10.56
N GLY A 49 1.64 7.48 11.48
CA GLY A 49 1.39 7.77 12.90
C GLY A 49 2.58 8.46 13.58
N LYS A 50 3.82 8.11 13.20
CA LYS A 50 5.03 8.82 13.65
C LYS A 50 5.07 10.29 13.21
N THR A 51 4.36 10.66 12.16
CA THR A 51 4.30 12.07 11.68
C THR A 51 3.32 12.95 12.46
N GLY A 52 2.61 12.41 13.46
CA GLY A 52 1.65 13.16 14.29
C GLY A 52 0.31 13.47 13.59
N LYS A 53 0.12 13.01 12.35
CA LYS A 53 -1.16 13.06 11.63
C LYS A 53 -2.11 11.96 12.12
N THR A 54 -2.44 11.97 13.40
CA THR A 54 -3.43 11.05 13.98
C THR A 54 -4.83 11.63 13.82
N VAL A 55 -5.80 10.79 13.47
CA VAL A 55 -7.21 11.17 13.54
C VAL A 55 -7.59 11.27 15.01
N ASP A 56 -8.10 12.43 15.44
CA ASP A 56 -8.66 12.60 16.78
C ASP A 56 -9.83 11.61 16.95
N THR A 57 -9.62 10.63 17.83
CA THR A 57 -10.52 9.50 18.00
C THR A 57 -11.88 9.95 18.54
N ASP A 58 -11.90 10.94 19.45
CA ASP A 58 -13.14 11.46 20.01
C ASP A 58 -13.94 12.25 18.97
N LYS A 59 -13.26 13.04 18.15
CA LYS A 59 -13.88 13.77 17.03
C LYS A 59 -14.45 12.81 15.98
N PHE A 60 -13.72 11.73 15.68
CA PHE A 60 -14.19 10.69 14.76
C PHE A 60 -15.42 9.96 15.30
N LEU A 61 -15.38 9.50 16.56
CA LEU A 61 -16.51 8.80 17.19
C LEU A 61 -17.77 9.68 17.29
N LYS A 62 -17.61 10.98 17.54
CA LYS A 62 -18.73 11.95 17.51
C LYS A 62 -19.35 12.07 16.12
N SER A 63 -18.56 11.99 15.05
CA SER A 63 -19.08 12.06 13.67
C SER A 63 -19.93 10.86 13.25
N LEU A 64 -19.74 9.70 13.90
CA LEU A 64 -20.47 8.46 13.60
C LEU A 64 -21.82 8.35 14.34
N ARG A 65 -22.02 9.13 15.40
CA ARG A 65 -23.27 9.18 16.16
C ARG A 65 -24.17 10.27 15.56
N LYS A 66 -24.86 9.94 14.47
CA LYS A 66 -26.05 10.68 14.03
C LYS A 66 -27.24 10.32 14.91
#